data_AF-A0A3S0XSI2-F1
#
_entry.id   AF-A0A3S0XSI2-F1
#
_cell.length_a   1.000
_cell.length_b   1.000
_cell.length_c   1.000
_cell.angle_alpha   90.00
_cell.angle_beta   90.00
_cell.angle_gamma   90.00
#
_symmetry.space_group_name_H-M   'P 1'
#
loop_
_entity.id
_entity.type
_entity.pdbx_description
1 polymer ?
#
loop_
_entity_poly.entity_id
_entity_poly.type
_entity_poly.pdbx_seq_one_letter_code
_entity_poly.pdbx_strand_id
1 'polypeptide(L)'
;MTIDNIIDNSSTFLGKTVTVTGEVQNVLNENAFALDDEDFAGDEFLLVLNSTPAENIQVGSRVQVTGTVRRFDRNEVAKKYNLDAIRPIPAFSENLPAIVAESTEVVQ
;
A
#
# COMPACT_ATOMS: atom_id res chain seq x y z
N MET A 1 -4.48 -11.83 -5.54
CA MET A 1 -4.63 -10.81 -6.59
C MET A 1 -3.27 -10.16 -6.78
N THR A 2 -2.87 -9.83 -8.01
CA THR A 2 -1.60 -9.12 -8.25
C THR A 2 -1.77 -7.62 -8.03
N ILE A 3 -0.68 -6.94 -7.71
CA ILE A 3 -0.68 -5.50 -7.46
C ILE A 3 -0.91 -4.75 -8.77
N ASP A 4 -0.27 -5.16 -9.85
CA ASP A 4 -0.41 -4.54 -11.18
C ASP A 4 -1.87 -4.50 -11.63
N ASN A 5 -2.60 -5.60 -11.42
CA ASN A 5 -4.00 -5.68 -11.81
C ASN A 5 -4.87 -4.66 -11.05
N ILE A 6 -4.51 -4.33 -9.80
CA ILE A 6 -5.19 -3.30 -9.03
C ILE A 6 -4.81 -1.91 -9.54
N ILE A 7 -3.56 -1.69 -9.94
CA ILE A 7 -3.08 -0.40 -10.45
C ILE A 7 -3.72 -0.13 -11.83
N ASP A 8 -3.55 -1.05 -12.78
CA ASP A 8 -4.05 -0.96 -14.15
C ASP A 8 -5.58 -0.87 -14.22
N ASN A 9 -6.28 -1.62 -13.36
CA ASN A 9 -7.75 -1.68 -13.35
C ASN A 9 -8.34 -1.02 -12.10
N SER A 10 -7.66 0.00 -11.54
CA SER A 10 -8.04 0.67 -10.28
C SER A 10 -9.52 1.01 -10.18
N SER A 11 -10.12 1.59 -11.24
CA SER A 11 -11.54 1.94 -11.29
C SER A 11 -12.49 0.76 -11.02
N THR A 12 -12.09 -0.47 -11.38
CA THR A 12 -12.86 -1.69 -11.16
C THR A 12 -12.77 -2.18 -9.72
N PHE A 13 -11.68 -1.85 -9.02
CA PHE A 13 -11.43 -2.31 -7.65
C PHE A 13 -11.75 -1.25 -6.59
N LEU A 14 -11.90 0.02 -6.95
CA LEU A 14 -12.30 1.07 -6.01
C LEU A 14 -13.51 0.67 -5.17
N GLY A 15 -13.36 0.76 -3.85
CA GLY A 15 -14.37 0.40 -2.86
C GLY A 15 -14.53 -1.09 -2.59
N LYS A 16 -13.78 -1.98 -3.28
CA LYS A 16 -13.81 -3.43 -3.03
C LYS A 16 -12.73 -3.83 -2.03
N THR A 17 -13.04 -4.81 -1.20
CA THR A 17 -12.06 -5.52 -0.38
C THR A 17 -11.31 -6.52 -1.25
N VAL A 18 -9.98 -6.50 -1.15
CA VAL A 18 -9.06 -7.34 -1.92
C VAL A 18 -8.00 -7.93 -0.99
N THR A 19 -7.44 -9.06 -1.41
CA THR A 19 -6.26 -9.66 -0.77
C THR A 19 -5.12 -9.72 -1.76
N VAL A 20 -4.00 -9.10 -1.40
CA VAL A 20 -2.76 -9.05 -2.18
C VAL A 20 -1.59 -9.60 -1.36
N THR A 21 -0.60 -10.12 -2.06
CA THR A 21 0.67 -10.53 -1.47
C THR A 21 1.78 -9.85 -2.26
N GLY A 22 2.80 -9.35 -1.58
CA GLY A 22 3.92 -8.67 -2.23
C GLY A 22 5.09 -8.44 -1.28
N GLU A 23 6.14 -7.80 -1.78
CA GLU A 23 7.34 -7.45 -1.03
C GLU A 23 7.29 -5.98 -0.60
N VAL A 24 7.64 -5.71 0.66
CA VAL A 24 7.72 -4.35 1.19
C VAL A 24 8.97 -3.68 0.64
N GLN A 25 8.81 -2.65 -0.20
CA GLN A 25 9.94 -1.92 -0.79
C GLN A 25 10.33 -0.67 0.01
N ASN A 26 9.37 -0.08 0.73
CA ASN A 26 9.65 1.10 1.54
C ASN A 26 8.70 1.18 2.73
N VAL A 27 9.24 1.48 3.91
CA VAL A 27 8.44 1.72 5.12
C VAL A 27 8.43 3.21 5.39
N LEU A 28 7.25 3.83 5.27
CA LEU A 28 7.06 5.26 5.52
C LEU A 28 6.98 5.49 7.03
N ASN A 29 6.13 4.70 7.71
CA ASN A 29 6.04 4.59 9.16
C ASN A 29 5.34 3.27 9.54
N GLU A 30 5.04 3.08 10.82
CA GLU A 30 4.36 1.88 11.34
C GLU A 30 2.94 1.66 10.79
N ASN A 31 2.32 2.70 10.22
CA ASN A 31 0.99 2.66 9.63
C ASN A 31 1.00 2.67 8.10
N ALA A 32 2.14 2.89 7.45
CA ALA A 32 2.18 3.08 6.00
C ALA A 32 3.46 2.55 5.36
N PHE A 33 3.29 1.75 4.31
CA PHE A 33 4.41 1.19 3.55
C PHE A 33 4.04 0.98 2.08
N ALA A 34 5.06 0.90 1.23
CA ALA A 34 4.98 0.61 -0.19
C ALA A 34 5.11 -0.91 -0.40
N LEU A 35 4.17 -1.49 -1.12
CA LEU A 35 4.18 -2.89 -1.52
C LEU A 35 4.43 -2.98 -3.04
N ASP A 36 5.24 -3.95 -3.43
CA ASP A 36 5.58 -4.27 -4.81
C ASP A 36 5.27 -5.72 -5.13
N ASP A 37 5.03 -6.01 -6.41
CA ASP A 37 4.85 -7.37 -6.92
C ASP A 37 6.21 -7.92 -7.35
N GLU A 38 6.71 -8.98 -6.69
CA GLU A 38 8.01 -9.57 -7.05
C GLU A 38 8.06 -10.05 -8.52
N ASP A 39 6.91 -10.39 -9.09
CA ASP A 39 6.79 -10.87 -10.47
C ASP A 39 6.79 -9.72 -11.51
N PHE A 40 6.79 -8.45 -11.07
CA PHE A 40 6.70 -7.28 -11.93
C PHE A 40 7.90 -6.34 -11.76
N ALA A 41 8.72 -6.21 -12.80
CA ALA A 41 9.86 -5.29 -12.82
C ALA A 41 9.44 -3.86 -13.21
N GLY A 42 8.48 -3.28 -12.48
CA GLY A 42 7.96 -1.92 -12.68
C GLY A 42 8.37 -0.95 -11.58
N ASP A 43 8.22 0.35 -11.83
CA ASP A 43 8.36 1.41 -10.81
C ASP A 43 7.02 1.68 -10.08
N GLU A 44 6.09 0.73 -10.12
CA GLU A 44 4.71 0.89 -9.68
C GLU A 44 4.49 0.24 -8.32
N PHE A 45 4.28 1.07 -7.29
CA PHE A 45 4.07 0.59 -5.93
C PHE A 45 2.62 0.79 -5.49
N LEU A 46 2.13 -0.14 -4.69
CA LEU A 46 0.85 0.00 -4.00
C LEU A 46 1.06 0.50 -2.58
N LEU A 47 0.45 1.65 -2.26
CA LEU A 47 0.48 2.17 -0.90
C LEU A 47 -0.47 1.37 -0.01
N VAL A 48 0.04 0.85 1.10
CA VAL A 48 -0.75 0.20 2.14
C VAL A 48 -0.85 1.11 3.35
N LEU A 49 -2.07 1.27 3.87
CA LEU A 49 -2.40 2.13 5.00
C LEU A 49 -3.09 1.32 6.09
N ASN A 50 -2.47 1.19 7.24
CA ASN A 50 -2.97 0.42 8.37
C ASN A 50 -3.55 1.36 9.43
N SER A 51 -4.79 1.10 9.87
CA SER A 51 -5.41 1.86 10.97
C SER A 51 -4.80 1.53 12.33
N THR A 52 -4.16 0.37 12.45
CA THR A 52 -3.38 -0.07 13.62
C THR A 52 -1.96 -0.37 13.13
N PRO A 53 -0.91 0.00 13.88
CA PRO A 53 0.47 -0.29 13.48
C PRO A 53 0.65 -1.76 13.10
N ALA A 54 1.26 -2.01 11.94
CA ALA A 54 1.59 -3.37 11.52
C ALA A 54 2.94 -3.77 12.16
N GLU A 55 2.96 -4.87 12.91
CA GLU A 55 4.16 -5.30 13.63
C GLU A 55 5.14 -6.03 12.69
N ASN A 56 6.44 -5.85 12.94
CA ASN A 56 7.53 -6.56 12.27
C ASN A 56 7.60 -6.38 10.74
N ILE A 57 7.00 -5.30 10.21
CA ILE A 57 7.09 -4.95 8.80
C ILE A 57 8.40 -4.21 8.53
N GLN A 58 9.23 -4.78 7.65
CA GLN A 58 10.54 -4.25 7.27
C GLN A 58 10.66 -4.28 5.74
N VAL A 59 11.54 -3.45 5.16
CA VAL A 59 11.91 -3.60 3.75
C VAL A 59 12.42 -5.02 3.49
N GLY A 60 11.97 -5.64 2.40
CA GLY A 60 12.23 -7.04 2.04
C GLY A 60 11.31 -8.05 2.73
N SER A 61 10.37 -7.61 3.58
CA SER A 61 9.37 -8.52 4.15
C SER A 61 8.34 -8.86 3.09
N ARG A 62 8.06 -10.15 2.90
CA ARG A 62 6.89 -10.58 2.13
C ARG A 62 5.66 -10.54 3.02
N VAL A 63 4.60 -9.88 2.56
CA VAL A 63 3.39 -9.66 3.36
C VAL A 63 2.14 -9.97 2.56
N GLN A 64 1.10 -10.46 3.25
CA GLN A 64 -0.25 -10.56 2.73
C GLN A 64 -1.11 -9.49 3.38
N VAL A 65 -1.77 -8.68 2.55
CA VAL A 65 -2.62 -7.56 2.97
C VAL A 65 -4.04 -7.83 2.51
N THR A 66 -4.99 -7.76 3.43
CA THR A 66 -6.42 -7.71 3.11
C THR A 66 -6.97 -6.35 3.48
N GLY A 67 -7.66 -5.70 2.55
CA GLY A 67 -8.21 -4.37 2.79
C GLY A 67 -8.99 -3.80 1.61
N THR A 68 -9.52 -2.60 1.81
CA THR A 68 -10.35 -1.92 0.82
C THR A 68 -9.50 -1.03 -0.09
N VAL A 69 -9.67 -1.16 -1.41
CA VAL A 69 -9.03 -0.27 -2.38
C VAL A 69 -9.69 1.11 -2.37
N ARG A 70 -8.89 2.17 -2.25
CA ARG A 70 -9.34 3.56 -2.21
C ARG A 70 -8.48 4.40 -3.16
N ARG A 71 -9.04 5.52 -3.61
CA ARG A 71 -8.23 6.55 -4.28
C ARG A 71 -7.29 7.16 -3.24
N PHE A 72 -6.02 7.28 -3.56
CA PHE A 72 -5.07 8.00 -2.70
C PHE A 72 -5.35 9.50 -2.77
N ASP A 73 -5.72 10.11 -1.65
CA ASP A 73 -5.70 11.56 -1.47
C ASP A 73 -4.57 11.88 -0.50
N ARG A 74 -3.53 12.55 -1.01
CA ARG A 74 -2.34 12.89 -0.22
C ARG A 74 -2.69 13.68 1.04
N ASN A 75 -3.61 14.64 0.95
CA ASN A 75 -3.95 15.52 2.06
C ASN A 75 -4.79 14.79 3.12
N GLU A 76 -5.71 13.92 2.71
CA GLU A 76 -6.50 13.10 3.63
C GLU A 76 -5.60 12.07 4.34
N VAL A 77 -4.78 11.36 3.57
CA VAL A 77 -3.95 10.27 4.09
C VAL A 77 -2.83 10.80 4.97
N ALA A 78 -2.17 11.89 4.59
CA ALA A 78 -1.07 12.43 5.39
C ALA A 78 -1.51 12.91 6.77
N LYS A 79 -2.70 13.53 6.87
CA LYS A 79 -3.31 13.90 8.15
C LYS A 79 -3.74 12.69 8.97
N LYS A 80 -4.36 11.69 8.33
CA LYS A 80 -4.95 10.54 9.03
C LYS A 80 -3.90 9.55 9.55
N TYR A 81 -2.82 9.35 8.80
CA TYR A 81 -1.77 8.37 9.10
C TYR A 81 -0.43 9.02 9.46
N ASN A 82 -0.45 10.30 9.82
CA ASN A 82 0.72 11.09 10.23
C ASN A 82 1.87 11.06 9.20
N LEU A 83 1.56 11.13 7.90
CA LEU A 83 2.57 11.17 6.82
C LEU A 83 3.05 12.58 6.49
N ASP A 84 2.52 13.63 7.15
CA ASP A 84 2.91 15.04 6.92
C ASP A 84 4.41 15.30 7.14
N ALA A 85 5.08 14.47 7.95
CA ALA A 85 6.52 14.56 8.21
C ALA A 85 7.38 13.86 7.14
N ILE A 86 6.75 13.10 6.25
CA ILE A 86 7.44 12.28 5.24
C ILE A 86 7.52 13.12 3.96
N ARG A 87 8.76 13.45 3.57
CA ARG A 87 9.11 14.19 2.35
C ARG A 87 8.31 13.70 1.14
N PRO A 88 8.09 14.55 0.11
CA PRO A 88 7.23 14.21 -1.02
C PRO A 88 7.61 12.85 -1.57
N ILE A 89 6.74 11.86 -1.38
CA ILE A 89 6.97 10.50 -1.84
C ILE A 89 6.88 10.57 -3.36
N PRO A 90 8.00 10.54 -4.11
CA PRO A 90 7.98 10.79 -5.55
C PRO A 90 7.31 9.64 -6.30
N ALA A 91 7.29 8.45 -5.69
CA ALA A 91 6.72 7.23 -6.25
C ALA A 91 5.18 7.16 -6.16
N PHE A 92 4.54 7.93 -5.26
CA PHE A 92 3.08 7.92 -5.14
C PHE A 92 2.46 9.15 -5.79
N SER A 93 1.98 8.97 -7.01
CA SER A 93 1.14 9.95 -7.71
C SER A 93 -0.25 10.01 -7.05
N GLU A 94 -0.88 11.19 -7.01
CA GLU A 94 -2.23 11.42 -6.45
C GLU A 94 -3.33 10.58 -7.14
N ASN A 95 -3.02 9.95 -8.28
CA ASN A 95 -3.95 9.10 -9.00
C ASN A 95 -3.77 7.61 -8.75
N LEU A 96 -2.76 7.18 -7.98
CA LEU A 96 -2.57 5.76 -7.69
C LEU A 96 -3.58 5.26 -6.65
N PRO A 97 -4.05 4.01 -6.77
CA PRO A 97 -4.85 3.41 -5.71
C PRO A 97 -3.99 3.18 -4.46
N ALA A 98 -4.65 3.12 -3.30
CA ALA A 98 -4.08 2.66 -2.04
C ALA A 98 -5.00 1.59 -1.44
N ILE A 99 -4.43 0.70 -0.63
CA ILE A 99 -5.20 -0.23 0.20
C ILE A 99 -5.28 0.30 1.62
N VAL A 100 -6.49 0.49 2.12
CA VAL A 100 -6.72 0.64 3.56
C VAL A 100 -6.85 -0.75 4.15
N ALA A 101 -5.81 -1.18 4.86
CA ALA A 101 -5.67 -2.53 5.40
C ALA A 101 -6.63 -2.76 6.58
N GLU A 102 -7.34 -3.88 6.49
CA GLU A 102 -8.08 -4.50 7.59
C GLU A 102 -7.16 -5.48 8.34
N SER A 103 -6.28 -6.18 7.61
CA SER A 103 -5.20 -6.99 8.16
C SER A 103 -3.95 -6.94 7.28
N THR A 104 -2.79 -7.07 7.93
CA THR A 104 -1.48 -7.19 7.30
C THR A 104 -0.71 -8.26 8.07
N GLU A 105 -0.21 -9.27 7.37
CA GLU A 105 0.51 -10.40 7.96
C GLU A 105 1.80 -10.66 7.18
N VAL A 106 2.92 -10.83 7.89
CA VAL A 106 4.17 -11.29 7.27
C VAL A 106 4.01 -12.77 6.90
N VAL A 107 4.31 -13.11 5.65
CA VAL A 107 4.27 -14.48 5.14
C VAL A 107 5.68 -14.97 4.85
N GLN A 108 5.96 -16.24 5.19
CA GLN A 108 7.25 -16.91 4.94
C GLN A 108 7.26 -17.65 3.61
#